data_AF-A0A520UDP3-F1
#
_entry.id   AF-A0A520UDP3-F1
#
_cell.length_a   1.000
_cell.length_b   1.000
_cell.length_c   1.000
_cell.angle_alpha   90.00
_cell.angle_beta   90.00
_cell.angle_gamma   90.00
#
_symmetry.space_group_name_H-M   'P 1'
#
loop_
_entity.id
_entity.type
_entity.pdbx_description
1 polymer ?
#
loop_
_entity_poly.entity_id
_entity_poly.type
_entity_poly.pdbx_seq_one_letter_code
_entity_poly.pdbx_strand_id
1 'polypeptide(L)'
;MQLSRRFSFLLHFGLIFSSLLIFSCGGGGVEDNGGSSGGGGPVDPPKEIIPSNLSLNVTIIGQDSDNPNGDGSGKVRFSASATNAVSYSYRFGTGDLQSSTSSVEYTYTDTGTKTYNVTVLAYSSTNHSVSISKSITVYVKAVSDITLLELLAGSSEKTWKINAAQDAHFSLGSSDREYPNNWNAPSFSKSESGFYDDEFVFNVDGTYTHTTNNTVFGKASFLNSDFGEKSGYNANSDGEIENYPLENYQTTFSAKSENGVDKLEFGDNGFLGFYVGEQDFTITCFDETNILFRTLDTTGTAWYFWLTSETVSETPSADQFTNLVWSDEFNNDGSLDSSKWVHETGTGEWGWGNDEKQFYTNRSENSKVEDGLLKITARKESWESSNYTSARIKTNKKFDFKYGRIDVRAKMPSKTNGVWPAIWMLGSNFSSDGWPECGEIDIQEYAHTNNFRVQSTVHHPDVSPGEGDTHIASGYNDVNDKFYTYSLVWTKEALTFYVDNKPHKIVGNSCALPFNSEFFIILNFAMGGTMGGDIDPNFSSDSMEIDFVRVYQ
;
A
#
# COMPACT_ATOMS: atom_id res chain seq x y z
N MET A 1 -18.76 -22.82 -8.35
CA MET A 1 -19.96 -23.34 -7.65
C MET A 1 -19.98 -22.58 -6.31
N GLN A 2 -20.86 -21.67 -5.93
CA GLN A 2 -22.24 -21.30 -6.28
C GLN A 2 -22.35 -19.79 -6.60
N LEU A 3 -23.07 -19.45 -7.67
CA LEU A 3 -23.63 -18.10 -7.89
C LEU A 3 -25.03 -18.04 -7.28
N SER A 4 -25.41 -16.93 -6.66
CA SER A 4 -26.81 -16.54 -6.55
C SER A 4 -27.01 -15.12 -7.11
N ARG A 5 -27.71 -15.06 -8.25
CA ARG A 5 -28.22 -13.83 -8.89
C ARG A 5 -29.57 -13.48 -8.24
N ARG A 6 -29.84 -12.20 -7.97
CA ARG A 6 -31.20 -11.63 -8.04
C ARG A 6 -31.18 -10.22 -8.61
N PHE A 7 -32.03 -10.01 -9.63
CA PHE A 7 -32.22 -8.77 -10.38
C PHE A 7 -33.60 -8.16 -10.03
N SER A 8 -33.62 -6.81 -10.01
CA SER A 8 -34.70 -5.87 -10.39
C SER A 8 -35.94 -5.67 -9.50
N PHE A 9 -36.21 -4.42 -9.06
CA PHE A 9 -37.01 -3.43 -9.82
C PHE A 9 -36.99 -2.02 -9.19
N LEU A 10 -36.88 -0.99 -10.05
CA LEU A 10 -36.96 0.45 -9.79
C LEU A 10 -38.39 0.93 -9.47
N LEU A 11 -38.50 2.05 -8.73
CA LEU A 11 -39.52 3.08 -8.99
C LEU A 11 -38.91 4.50 -8.93
N HIS A 12 -39.09 5.23 -10.02
CA HIS A 12 -38.76 6.66 -10.21
C HIS A 12 -39.78 7.57 -9.52
N PHE A 13 -39.32 8.73 -9.03
CA PHE A 13 -40.01 10.01 -9.21
C PHE A 13 -38.98 11.14 -9.22
N GLY A 14 -38.95 11.93 -10.30
CA GLY A 14 -38.04 13.05 -10.47
C GLY A 14 -38.62 14.38 -9.97
N LEU A 15 -37.77 15.39 -9.86
CA LEU A 15 -38.13 16.78 -10.11
C LEU A 15 -36.88 17.65 -10.31
N ILE A 16 -36.89 18.35 -11.43
CA ILE A 16 -35.92 19.30 -11.95
C ILE A 16 -36.12 20.64 -11.24
N PHE A 17 -35.05 21.36 -10.88
CA PHE A 17 -35.09 22.82 -10.85
C PHE A 17 -33.74 23.44 -11.21
N SER A 18 -33.76 24.19 -12.31
CA SER A 18 -32.69 25.05 -12.82
C SER A 18 -32.89 26.45 -12.23
N SER A 19 -31.81 27.14 -11.83
CA SER A 19 -31.86 28.59 -11.59
C SER A 19 -30.59 29.26 -12.08
N LEU A 20 -30.78 30.16 -13.05
CA LEU A 20 -29.80 31.04 -13.65
C LEU A 20 -29.44 32.20 -12.71
N LEU A 21 -28.15 32.55 -12.71
CA LEU A 21 -27.60 33.81 -12.21
C LEU A 21 -27.92 34.97 -13.15
N ILE A 22 -28.30 36.12 -12.56
CA ILE A 22 -28.04 37.45 -13.14
C ILE A 22 -27.69 38.38 -11.95
N PHE A 23 -26.49 38.96 -11.94
CA PHE A 23 -26.21 40.16 -11.16
C PHE A 23 -25.59 41.26 -12.02
N SER A 24 -26.09 42.45 -11.76
CA SER A 24 -26.00 43.71 -12.48
C SER A 24 -24.62 44.38 -12.40
N CYS A 25 -24.27 45.09 -13.47
CA CYS A 25 -23.22 46.10 -13.48
C CYS A 25 -23.62 47.34 -12.65
N GLY A 26 -22.62 48.01 -12.07
CA GLY A 26 -22.72 49.36 -11.52
C GLY A 26 -21.32 49.95 -11.43
N GLY A 27 -21.04 50.95 -12.27
CA GLY A 27 -19.78 51.70 -12.27
C GLY A 27 -19.96 53.13 -11.79
N GLY A 28 -18.84 53.78 -11.48
CA GLY A 28 -18.68 55.23 -11.50
C GLY A 28 -18.06 55.84 -10.24
N GLY A 29 -16.91 56.52 -10.41
CA GLY A 29 -16.43 57.54 -9.48
C GLY A 29 -14.90 57.63 -9.36
N VAL A 30 -14.30 58.60 -10.04
CA VAL A 30 -12.87 58.98 -10.02
C VAL A 30 -12.67 60.17 -9.07
N GLU A 31 -11.54 60.27 -8.36
CA GLU A 31 -10.69 61.48 -8.29
C GLU A 31 -9.33 61.27 -7.58
N ASP A 32 -8.37 62.05 -8.06
CA ASP A 32 -6.90 62.02 -7.95
C ASP A 32 -6.27 62.34 -6.57
N ASN A 33 -5.02 61.87 -6.36
CA ASN A 33 -3.89 62.75 -6.06
C ASN A 33 -2.52 62.02 -6.14
N GLY A 34 -1.58 62.62 -6.87
CA GLY A 34 -0.25 62.08 -7.14
C GLY A 34 0.83 62.43 -6.12
N GLY A 35 1.91 61.64 -6.13
CA GLY A 35 3.19 61.90 -5.50
C GLY A 35 4.28 61.08 -6.19
N SER A 36 5.28 61.75 -6.75
CA SER A 36 6.36 61.19 -7.58
C SER A 36 7.59 60.81 -6.75
N SER A 37 8.23 59.67 -7.06
CA SER A 37 9.69 59.52 -6.94
C SER A 37 10.23 58.28 -7.67
N GLY A 38 11.29 58.47 -8.46
CA GLY A 38 12.38 57.49 -8.61
C GLY A 38 12.34 56.59 -9.85
N GLY A 39 13.07 56.98 -10.89
CA GLY A 39 13.25 56.18 -12.11
C GLY A 39 14.07 54.91 -11.88
N GLY A 40 13.43 53.77 -12.14
CA GLY A 40 14.03 52.64 -12.85
C GLY A 40 13.38 52.61 -14.23
N GLY A 41 14.17 52.63 -15.30
CA GLY A 41 13.63 52.36 -16.64
C GLY A 41 12.90 51.02 -16.61
N PRO A 42 11.76 50.85 -17.31
CA PRO A 42 11.01 49.61 -17.26
C PRO A 42 11.94 48.48 -17.73
N VAL A 43 12.27 47.57 -16.83
CA VAL A 43 12.70 46.24 -17.22
C VAL A 43 11.45 45.66 -17.86
N ASP A 44 11.47 45.45 -19.18
CA ASP A 44 10.34 44.81 -19.86
C ASP A 44 10.01 43.54 -19.06
N PRO A 45 8.74 43.34 -18.67
CA PRO A 45 8.35 42.14 -17.95
C PRO A 45 8.80 40.91 -18.76
N PRO A 46 9.24 39.82 -18.09
CA PRO A 46 9.64 38.60 -18.79
C PRO A 46 8.59 38.25 -19.84
N LYS A 47 8.98 38.21 -21.11
CA LYS A 47 8.04 37.96 -22.21
C LYS A 47 7.34 36.63 -21.94
N GLU A 48 6.02 36.69 -21.70
CA GLU A 48 5.21 35.50 -21.48
C GLU A 48 5.34 34.54 -22.66
N ILE A 49 5.71 33.30 -22.38
CA ILE A 49 5.78 32.22 -23.36
C ILE A 49 4.58 31.33 -23.10
N ILE A 50 3.60 31.33 -23.99
CA ILE A 50 2.44 30.44 -23.90
C ILE A 50 2.68 29.26 -24.85
N PRO A 51 2.65 28.00 -24.35
CA PRO A 51 2.75 26.85 -25.23
C PRO A 51 1.61 26.80 -26.24
N SER A 52 1.86 26.27 -27.44
CA SER A 52 0.84 26.17 -28.50
C SER A 52 1.00 24.87 -29.28
N ASN A 53 0.01 24.53 -30.12
CA ASN A 53 -0.01 23.29 -30.91
C ASN A 53 0.15 22.02 -30.06
N LEU A 54 -0.47 21.99 -28.87
CA LEU A 54 -0.46 20.82 -28.02
C LEU A 54 -1.19 19.66 -28.70
N SER A 55 -0.48 18.55 -28.91
CA SER A 55 -1.02 17.29 -29.37
C SER A 55 -0.75 16.18 -28.36
N LEU A 56 -1.73 15.29 -28.19
CA LEU A 56 -1.63 14.09 -27.38
C LEU A 56 -1.79 12.85 -28.27
N ASN A 57 -0.75 12.02 -28.32
CA ASN A 57 -0.79 10.70 -28.93
C ASN A 57 -0.94 9.64 -27.83
N VAL A 58 -1.83 8.67 -28.07
CA VAL A 58 -2.15 7.58 -27.15
C VAL A 58 -2.02 6.28 -27.91
N THR A 59 -1.24 5.35 -27.38
CA THR A 59 -1.09 3.98 -27.89
C THR A 59 -1.50 3.01 -26.80
N ILE A 60 -2.60 2.29 -27.00
CA ILE A 60 -3.04 1.22 -26.11
C ILE A 60 -2.26 -0.04 -26.51
N ILE A 61 -1.57 -0.67 -25.55
CA ILE A 61 -0.76 -1.86 -25.82
C ILE A 61 -1.67 -3.03 -26.22
N GLY A 62 -1.27 -3.78 -27.24
CA GLY A 62 -2.03 -4.90 -27.79
C GLY A 62 -3.29 -4.52 -28.59
N GLN A 63 -3.48 -3.24 -28.93
CA GLN A 63 -4.64 -2.81 -29.71
C GLN A 63 -4.53 -3.20 -31.19
N ASP A 64 -5.50 -3.97 -31.68
CA ASP A 64 -5.65 -4.33 -33.10
C ASP A 64 -7.14 -4.47 -33.50
N SER A 65 -7.44 -5.11 -34.65
CA SER A 65 -8.82 -5.28 -35.11
C SER A 65 -9.64 -6.24 -34.26
N ASP A 66 -9.00 -7.20 -33.59
CA ASP A 66 -9.64 -8.22 -32.77
C ASP A 66 -9.71 -7.77 -31.30
N ASN A 67 -8.76 -6.93 -30.87
CA ASN A 67 -8.61 -6.37 -29.53
C ASN A 67 -8.70 -4.83 -29.56
N PRO A 68 -9.87 -4.24 -29.88
CA PRO A 68 -9.97 -2.80 -30.11
C PRO A 68 -9.70 -1.94 -28.88
N ASN A 69 -9.65 -2.52 -27.67
CA ASN A 69 -9.39 -1.83 -26.41
C ASN A 69 -8.11 -2.32 -25.71
N GLY A 70 -7.23 -3.02 -26.42
CA GLY A 70 -5.99 -3.58 -25.89
C GLY A 70 -6.07 -5.08 -25.61
N ASP A 71 -4.91 -5.69 -25.37
CA ASP A 71 -4.73 -7.14 -25.11
C ASP A 71 -5.22 -7.60 -23.73
N GLY A 72 -5.71 -6.68 -22.91
CA GLY A 72 -6.12 -6.93 -21.53
C GLY A 72 -5.08 -6.52 -20.50
N SER A 73 -3.86 -6.12 -20.88
CA SER A 73 -2.81 -5.70 -19.95
C SER A 73 -3.07 -4.35 -19.25
N GLY A 74 -4.04 -3.58 -19.75
CA GLY A 74 -4.28 -2.22 -19.28
C GLY A 74 -3.17 -1.20 -19.58
N LYS A 75 -2.05 -1.60 -20.19
CA LYS A 75 -0.89 -0.72 -20.46
C LYS A 75 -1.19 0.26 -21.58
N VAL A 76 -0.89 1.54 -21.36
CA VAL A 76 -1.10 2.62 -22.34
C VAL A 76 0.11 3.56 -22.34
N ARG A 77 0.63 3.85 -23.53
CA ARG A 77 1.69 4.83 -23.75
C ARG A 77 1.11 6.16 -24.20
N PHE A 78 1.47 7.23 -23.49
CA PHE A 78 1.09 8.60 -23.79
C PHE A 78 2.32 9.39 -24.24
N SER A 79 2.19 10.16 -25.31
CA SER A 79 3.21 11.12 -25.72
C SER A 79 2.57 12.46 -26.08
N ALA A 80 3.22 13.54 -25.69
CA ALA A 80 2.72 14.88 -25.94
C ALA A 80 3.80 15.76 -26.56
N SER A 81 3.36 16.67 -27.42
CA SER A 81 4.23 17.69 -28.00
C SER A 81 3.49 19.01 -28.10
N ALA A 82 4.16 20.11 -27.78
CA ALA A 82 3.70 21.48 -27.95
C ALA A 82 4.88 22.39 -28.28
N THR A 83 4.65 23.40 -29.11
CA THR A 83 5.60 24.49 -29.34
C THR A 83 5.80 25.28 -28.05
N ASN A 84 7.05 25.56 -27.68
CA ASN A 84 7.44 26.29 -26.47
C ASN A 84 7.08 25.62 -25.13
N ALA A 85 6.78 24.33 -25.12
CA ALA A 85 6.67 23.57 -23.89
C ALA A 85 8.04 23.02 -23.46
N VAL A 86 8.30 23.03 -22.15
CA VAL A 86 9.49 22.45 -21.51
C VAL A 86 9.14 21.21 -20.69
N SER A 87 7.86 21.03 -20.32
CA SER A 87 7.37 19.87 -19.60
C SER A 87 5.88 19.65 -19.85
N TYR A 88 5.42 18.44 -19.52
CA TYR A 88 4.03 18.03 -19.60
C TYR A 88 3.60 17.38 -18.29
N SER A 89 2.34 17.58 -17.90
CA SER A 89 1.66 16.84 -16.83
C SER A 89 0.52 16.04 -17.43
N TYR A 90 0.61 14.71 -17.33
CA TYR A 90 -0.38 13.75 -17.77
C TYR A 90 -1.28 13.40 -16.58
N ARG A 91 -2.59 13.49 -16.77
CA ARG A 91 -3.61 13.11 -15.78
C ARG A 91 -4.45 11.99 -16.39
N PHE A 92 -4.46 10.82 -15.76
CA PHE A 92 -4.91 9.58 -16.42
C PHE A 92 -6.41 9.30 -16.31
N GLY A 93 -7.17 10.17 -15.62
CA GLY A 93 -8.61 10.02 -15.43
C GLY A 93 -8.99 9.12 -14.25
N THR A 94 -8.01 8.62 -13.50
CA THR A 94 -8.14 7.84 -12.26
C THR A 94 -7.90 8.66 -11.00
N GLY A 95 -7.40 9.89 -11.14
CA GLY A 95 -6.87 10.71 -10.04
C GLY A 95 -5.35 10.86 -10.11
N ASP A 96 -4.68 9.88 -10.72
CA ASP A 96 -3.22 9.86 -10.87
C ASP A 96 -2.73 10.88 -11.90
N LEU A 97 -1.50 11.37 -11.67
CA LEU A 97 -0.78 12.18 -12.64
C LEU A 97 0.71 11.86 -12.67
N GLN A 98 1.34 12.11 -13.81
CA GLN A 98 2.80 12.06 -13.96
C GLN A 98 3.29 13.26 -14.74
N SER A 99 4.51 13.72 -14.46
CA SER A 99 5.17 14.76 -15.24
C SER A 99 6.33 14.19 -16.05
N SER A 100 6.46 14.60 -17.30
CA SER A 100 7.52 14.16 -18.20
C SER A 100 7.83 15.25 -19.23
N THR A 101 8.98 15.15 -19.90
CA THR A 101 9.36 16.06 -20.98
C THR A 101 8.87 15.58 -22.36
N SER A 102 8.33 14.37 -22.48
CA SER A 102 7.91 13.82 -23.78
C SER A 102 6.82 12.75 -23.71
N SER A 103 7.05 11.67 -22.95
CA SER A 103 6.15 10.52 -22.88
C SER A 103 6.14 9.86 -21.51
N VAL A 104 5.06 9.16 -21.23
CA VAL A 104 4.85 8.34 -20.04
C VAL A 104 4.13 7.04 -20.41
N GLU A 105 4.32 6.00 -19.62
CA GLU A 105 3.53 4.76 -19.67
C GLU A 105 2.71 4.66 -18.39
N TYR A 106 1.46 4.23 -18.51
CA TYR A 106 0.55 4.08 -17.37
C TYR A 106 -0.30 2.82 -17.57
N THR A 107 -0.53 2.09 -16.47
CA THR A 107 -1.27 0.82 -16.46
C THR A 107 -2.59 0.99 -15.74
N TYR A 108 -3.71 0.80 -16.45
CA TYR A 108 -5.03 0.74 -15.84
C TYR A 108 -5.25 -0.63 -15.20
N THR A 109 -5.67 -0.68 -13.94
CA THR A 109 -5.84 -1.92 -13.16
C THR A 109 -7.30 -2.32 -12.96
N ASP A 110 -8.20 -1.44 -13.39
CA ASP A 110 -9.63 -1.53 -13.20
C ASP A 110 -10.23 -2.55 -14.21
N THR A 111 -10.60 -3.74 -13.73
CA THR A 111 -10.98 -4.87 -14.58
C THR A 111 -12.20 -4.59 -15.48
N GLY A 112 -12.21 -5.26 -16.63
CA GLY A 112 -13.20 -5.08 -17.69
C GLY A 112 -12.84 -3.97 -18.67
N THR A 113 -13.80 -3.58 -19.51
CA THR A 113 -13.60 -2.49 -20.48
C THR A 113 -14.13 -1.19 -19.87
N LYS A 114 -13.22 -0.25 -19.55
CA LYS A 114 -13.59 1.06 -18.96
C LYS A 114 -13.10 2.22 -19.82
N THR A 115 -13.76 3.36 -19.69
CA THR A 115 -13.42 4.60 -20.40
C THR A 115 -12.88 5.64 -19.44
N TYR A 116 -11.73 6.23 -19.77
CA TYR A 116 -11.04 7.23 -18.97
C TYR A 116 -10.89 8.53 -19.75
N ASN A 117 -10.98 9.67 -19.04
CA ASN A 117 -10.75 10.98 -19.62
C ASN A 117 -9.35 11.49 -19.28
N VAL A 118 -8.42 11.30 -20.21
CA VAL A 118 -7.02 11.67 -20.01
C VAL A 118 -6.83 13.13 -20.35
N THR A 119 -6.16 13.89 -19.48
CA THR A 119 -5.84 15.31 -19.70
C THR A 119 -4.35 15.54 -19.64
N VAL A 120 -3.79 16.23 -20.64
CA VAL A 120 -2.39 16.66 -20.63
C VAL A 120 -2.32 18.17 -20.56
N LEU A 121 -1.46 18.68 -19.67
CA LEU A 121 -1.07 20.09 -19.61
C LEU A 121 0.36 20.22 -20.12
N ALA A 122 0.61 21.17 -21.02
CA ALA A 122 1.96 21.53 -21.46
C ALA A 122 2.36 22.84 -20.80
N TYR A 123 3.54 22.90 -20.18
CA TYR A 123 4.07 24.07 -19.48
C TYR A 123 5.24 24.70 -20.23
N SER A 124 5.33 26.03 -20.25
CA SER A 124 6.50 26.76 -20.74
C SER A 124 7.51 27.08 -19.64
N SER A 125 8.68 27.59 -20.04
CA SER A 125 9.69 28.10 -19.10
C SER A 125 9.25 29.32 -18.29
N THR A 126 8.17 30.00 -18.69
CA THR A 126 7.56 31.12 -17.95
C THR A 126 6.33 30.70 -17.15
N ASN A 127 6.13 29.39 -16.93
CA ASN A 127 5.06 28.83 -16.11
C ASN A 127 3.62 29.09 -16.61
N HIS A 128 3.43 29.29 -17.91
CA HIS A 128 2.10 29.29 -18.53
C HIS A 128 1.80 27.90 -19.11
N SER A 129 0.52 27.53 -19.14
CA SER A 129 0.10 26.22 -19.61
C SER A 129 -1.09 26.24 -20.56
N VAL A 130 -1.14 25.25 -21.45
CA VAL A 130 -2.33 24.89 -22.22
C VAL A 130 -2.65 23.41 -21.99
N SER A 131 -3.92 23.02 -22.15
CA SER A 131 -4.35 21.64 -21.92
C SER A 131 -5.14 21.06 -23.09
N ILE A 132 -5.11 19.72 -23.19
CA ILE A 132 -5.96 18.93 -24.07
C ILE A 132 -6.48 17.71 -23.31
N SER A 133 -7.73 17.32 -23.56
CA SER A 133 -8.31 16.09 -23.00
C SER A 133 -8.73 15.12 -24.10
N LYS A 134 -8.61 13.82 -23.84
CA LYS A 134 -8.99 12.74 -24.76
C LYS A 134 -9.60 11.58 -23.97
N SER A 135 -10.77 11.14 -24.39
CA SER A 135 -11.36 9.89 -23.89
C SER A 135 -10.70 8.68 -24.54
N ILE A 136 -10.35 7.69 -23.73
CA ILE A 136 -9.77 6.42 -24.17
C ILE A 136 -10.53 5.28 -23.52
N THR A 137 -10.65 4.16 -24.22
CA THR A 137 -11.30 2.94 -23.68
C THR A 137 -10.25 1.86 -23.59
N VAL A 138 -10.09 1.28 -22.40
CA VAL A 138 -9.04 0.30 -22.10
C VAL A 138 -9.71 -0.94 -21.53
N TYR A 139 -9.32 -2.10 -22.07
CA TYR A 139 -9.70 -3.40 -21.55
C TYR A 139 -8.61 -3.92 -20.62
N VAL A 140 -9.03 -4.32 -19.43
CA VAL A 140 -8.19 -4.98 -18.42
C VAL A 140 -8.77 -6.36 -18.15
N LYS A 141 -7.98 -7.41 -18.40
CA LYS A 141 -8.39 -8.81 -18.20
C LYS A 141 -8.52 -9.08 -16.71
N ALA A 142 -9.54 -9.83 -16.30
CA ALA A 142 -9.61 -10.27 -14.91
C ALA A 142 -8.53 -11.33 -14.66
N VAL A 143 -7.87 -11.28 -13.51
CA VAL A 143 -6.83 -12.26 -13.11
C VAL A 143 -7.36 -13.70 -13.21
N SER A 144 -8.64 -13.93 -12.87
CA SER A 144 -9.31 -15.23 -12.97
C SER A 144 -9.42 -15.79 -14.39
N ASP A 145 -9.26 -14.96 -15.42
CA ASP A 145 -9.42 -15.34 -16.83
C ASP A 145 -8.07 -15.67 -17.50
N ILE A 146 -6.96 -15.53 -16.76
CA ILE A 146 -5.61 -15.88 -17.21
C ILE A 146 -5.38 -17.37 -16.93
N THR A 147 -4.95 -18.13 -17.95
CA THR A 147 -4.51 -19.52 -17.72
C THR A 147 -3.14 -19.54 -17.05
N LEU A 148 -2.81 -20.56 -16.26
CA LEU A 148 -1.47 -20.65 -15.64
C LEU A 148 -0.33 -20.63 -16.66
N LEU A 149 -0.53 -21.22 -17.84
CA LEU A 149 0.47 -21.17 -18.90
C LEU A 149 0.64 -19.74 -19.47
N GLU A 150 -0.47 -19.03 -19.71
CA GLU A 150 -0.44 -17.63 -20.16
C GLU A 150 0.17 -16.71 -19.09
N LEU A 151 -0.12 -16.96 -17.81
CA LEU A 151 0.50 -16.25 -16.69
C LEU A 151 2.02 -16.42 -16.72
N LEU A 152 2.48 -17.68 -16.73
CA LEU A 152 3.89 -18.05 -16.59
C LEU A 152 4.72 -17.69 -17.81
N ALA A 153 4.22 -17.94 -19.03
CA ALA A 153 4.98 -17.88 -20.28
C ALA A 153 4.48 -16.81 -21.28
N GLY A 154 3.39 -16.11 -20.99
CA GLY A 154 2.81 -15.14 -21.91
C GLY A 154 2.40 -15.76 -23.26
N SER A 155 2.62 -15.03 -24.36
CA SER A 155 2.32 -15.51 -25.72
C SER A 155 3.40 -16.40 -26.33
N SER A 156 4.61 -16.40 -25.77
CA SER A 156 5.75 -17.16 -26.29
C SER A 156 6.69 -17.59 -25.17
N GLU A 157 7.32 -16.63 -24.49
CA GLU A 157 8.17 -16.82 -23.33
C GLU A 157 8.01 -15.64 -22.39
N LYS A 158 8.30 -15.86 -21.11
CA LYS A 158 8.31 -14.80 -20.11
C LYS A 158 9.35 -15.09 -19.04
N THR A 159 10.10 -14.06 -18.71
CA THR A 159 11.18 -14.10 -17.72
C THR A 159 10.70 -13.55 -16.40
N TRP A 160 11.09 -14.22 -15.32
CA TRP A 160 10.79 -13.85 -13.95
C TRP A 160 12.08 -13.72 -13.14
N LYS A 161 12.07 -12.80 -12.18
CA LYS A 161 13.18 -12.53 -11.25
C LYS A 161 12.64 -12.42 -9.83
N ILE A 162 13.48 -12.67 -8.83
CA ILE A 162 13.13 -12.38 -7.44
C ILE A 162 12.85 -10.88 -7.29
N ASN A 163 11.71 -10.51 -6.71
CA ASN A 163 11.35 -9.11 -6.48
C ASN A 163 12.09 -8.52 -5.26
N ALA A 164 13.42 -8.48 -5.34
CA ALA A 164 14.32 -8.18 -4.21
C ALA A 164 14.13 -6.79 -3.58
N ALA A 165 13.47 -5.87 -4.29
CA ALA A 165 13.21 -4.52 -3.81
C ALA A 165 12.10 -4.46 -2.75
N GLN A 166 11.26 -5.49 -2.66
CA GLN A 166 10.16 -5.55 -1.71
C GLN A 166 10.58 -6.32 -0.46
N ASP A 167 10.13 -5.87 0.71
CA ASP A 167 10.23 -6.71 1.91
C ASP A 167 9.36 -7.96 1.75
N ALA A 168 9.70 -9.03 2.47
CA ALA A 168 9.05 -10.34 2.40
C ALA A 168 9.05 -10.99 1.00
N HIS A 169 9.91 -10.54 0.08
CA HIS A 169 10.12 -11.18 -1.23
C HIS A 169 10.58 -12.63 -1.11
N PHE A 170 11.22 -12.98 0.01
CA PHE A 170 11.64 -14.33 0.39
C PHE A 170 11.30 -14.59 1.85
N SER A 171 10.49 -15.61 2.12
CA SER A 171 9.88 -15.78 3.44
C SER A 171 9.62 -17.23 3.82
N LEU A 172 9.39 -17.47 5.11
CA LEU A 172 9.08 -18.75 5.72
C LEU A 172 7.68 -18.75 6.35
N GLY A 173 7.06 -19.92 6.36
CA GLY A 173 5.81 -20.14 7.06
C GLY A 173 5.52 -21.60 7.38
N SER A 174 4.36 -21.82 7.96
CA SER A 174 3.83 -23.14 8.27
C SER A 174 3.21 -23.80 7.04
N SER A 175 3.22 -25.14 7.01
CA SER A 175 2.72 -25.93 5.88
C SER A 175 1.21 -25.86 5.65
N ASP A 176 0.45 -25.33 6.60
CA ASP A 176 -1.00 -25.14 6.54
C ASP A 176 -1.42 -23.72 6.11
N ARG A 177 -0.46 -22.84 5.82
CA ARG A 177 -0.74 -21.46 5.37
C ARG A 177 -0.43 -21.26 3.90
N GLU A 178 -1.16 -20.33 3.27
CA GLU A 178 -0.94 -19.83 1.91
C GLU A 178 -0.19 -18.49 1.88
N TYR A 179 0.25 -18.01 3.04
CA TYR A 179 1.00 -16.79 3.25
C TYR A 179 2.14 -17.02 4.25
N PRO A 180 3.20 -16.20 4.25
CA PRO A 180 4.29 -16.32 5.20
C PRO A 180 3.89 -15.85 6.59
N ASN A 181 4.23 -16.62 7.62
CA ASN A 181 3.84 -16.32 9.01
C ASN A 181 4.95 -16.57 10.05
N ASN A 182 6.18 -16.90 9.62
CA ASN A 182 7.30 -17.22 10.52
C ASN A 182 8.46 -16.24 10.39
N TRP A 183 8.98 -16.03 9.18
CA TRP A 183 10.13 -15.13 8.94
C TRP A 183 10.01 -14.49 7.57
N ASN A 184 10.41 -13.22 7.46
CA ASN A 184 10.34 -12.44 6.22
C ASN A 184 11.68 -11.74 5.99
N ALA A 185 12.24 -11.89 4.79
CA ALA A 185 13.47 -11.20 4.40
C ALA A 185 13.22 -9.70 4.21
N PRO A 186 14.06 -8.81 4.78
CA PRO A 186 14.10 -7.42 4.35
C PRO A 186 14.55 -7.31 2.90
N SER A 187 14.10 -6.26 2.22
CA SER A 187 14.53 -5.89 0.87
C SER A 187 16.05 -5.92 0.73
N PHE A 188 16.52 -6.50 -0.36
CA PHE A 188 17.94 -6.71 -0.71
C PHE A 188 18.80 -7.47 0.31
N SER A 189 18.23 -8.08 1.36
CA SER A 189 19.01 -8.76 2.40
C SER A 189 19.83 -9.96 1.93
N LYS A 190 19.64 -10.43 0.69
CA LYS A 190 20.35 -11.55 0.06
C LYS A 190 21.23 -11.13 -1.13
N SER A 191 21.66 -9.87 -1.20
CA SER A 191 22.40 -9.30 -2.34
C SER A 191 23.77 -9.93 -2.60
N GLU A 192 24.33 -10.66 -1.63
CA GLU A 192 25.63 -11.33 -1.75
C GLU A 192 25.51 -12.83 -2.08
N SER A 193 24.30 -13.32 -2.37
CA SER A 193 24.01 -14.71 -2.71
C SER A 193 23.61 -14.86 -4.19
N GLY A 194 23.77 -16.07 -4.74
CA GLY A 194 23.28 -16.46 -6.06
C GLY A 194 21.76 -16.64 -6.03
N PHE A 195 21.05 -15.54 -5.87
CA PHE A 195 19.61 -15.54 -5.64
C PHE A 195 18.88 -14.44 -6.41
N TYR A 196 19.43 -13.22 -6.45
CA TYR A 196 18.74 -12.07 -7.07
C TYR A 196 19.08 -11.83 -8.53
N ASP A 197 20.22 -12.32 -9.00
CA ASP A 197 20.65 -12.20 -10.39
C ASP A 197 20.04 -13.27 -11.30
N ASP A 198 19.54 -14.37 -10.72
CA ASP A 198 18.91 -15.48 -11.44
C ASP A 198 17.68 -15.04 -12.27
N GLU A 199 17.53 -15.68 -13.43
CA GLU A 199 16.38 -15.52 -14.31
C GLU A 199 15.66 -16.85 -14.53
N PHE A 200 14.34 -16.84 -14.33
CA PHE A 200 13.46 -18.00 -14.48
C PHE A 200 12.59 -17.80 -15.73
N VAL A 201 12.90 -18.49 -16.81
CA VAL A 201 12.26 -18.30 -18.13
C VAL A 201 11.32 -19.46 -18.43
N PHE A 202 10.03 -19.17 -18.55
CA PHE A 202 9.01 -20.15 -18.93
C PHE A 202 8.63 -19.94 -20.40
N ASN A 203 8.58 -21.03 -21.16
CA ASN A 203 8.19 -21.05 -22.57
C ASN A 203 6.82 -21.70 -22.73
N VAL A 204 6.03 -21.20 -23.68
CA VAL A 204 4.68 -21.70 -23.97
C VAL A 204 4.67 -23.15 -24.45
N ASP A 205 5.81 -23.67 -24.91
CA ASP A 205 5.98 -25.07 -25.31
C ASP A 205 6.25 -26.04 -24.13
N GLY A 206 6.31 -25.52 -22.90
CA GLY A 206 6.57 -26.30 -21.69
C GLY A 206 8.05 -26.38 -21.29
N THR A 207 8.95 -25.71 -22.01
CA THR A 207 10.37 -25.62 -21.65
C THR A 207 10.62 -24.55 -20.59
N TYR A 208 11.46 -24.87 -19.61
CA TYR A 208 11.92 -23.97 -18.56
C TYR A 208 13.43 -23.78 -18.65
N THR A 209 13.90 -22.54 -18.58
CA THR A 209 15.34 -22.21 -18.48
C THR A 209 15.60 -21.50 -17.16
N HIS A 210 16.59 -21.99 -16.42
CA HIS A 210 17.13 -21.29 -15.25
C HIS A 210 18.50 -20.72 -15.62
N THR A 211 18.56 -19.40 -15.75
CA THR A 211 19.82 -18.66 -15.89
C THR A 211 20.33 -18.36 -14.49
N THR A 212 21.33 -19.12 -14.04
CA THR A 212 21.86 -19.09 -12.66
C THR A 212 22.99 -18.07 -12.47
N ASN A 213 23.47 -17.46 -13.55
CA ASN A 213 24.66 -16.61 -13.54
C ASN A 213 25.87 -17.23 -12.82
N ASN A 214 26.00 -18.56 -12.92
CA ASN A 214 27.01 -19.43 -12.32
C ASN A 214 26.79 -19.84 -10.86
N THR A 215 25.82 -19.28 -10.12
CA THR A 215 25.61 -19.62 -8.70
C THR A 215 24.15 -19.62 -8.30
N VAL A 216 23.75 -20.56 -7.43
CA VAL A 216 22.40 -20.60 -6.85
C VAL A 216 22.44 -20.64 -5.32
N PHE A 217 21.32 -20.36 -4.67
CA PHE A 217 21.15 -20.40 -3.22
C PHE A 217 20.22 -21.57 -2.81
N GLY A 218 20.59 -22.31 -1.77
CA GLY A 218 19.75 -23.41 -1.26
C GLY A 218 20.30 -24.14 -0.05
N LYS A 219 19.56 -25.17 0.39
CA LYS A 219 19.99 -26.11 1.43
C LYS A 219 21.11 -27.01 0.91
N ALA A 220 22.23 -27.03 1.63
CA ALA A 220 23.45 -27.73 1.26
C ALA A 220 23.26 -29.22 1.04
N SER A 221 22.39 -29.87 1.83
CA SER A 221 22.10 -31.30 1.71
C SER A 221 21.52 -31.66 0.35
N PHE A 222 20.56 -30.87 -0.14
CA PHE A 222 19.90 -31.10 -1.43
C PHE A 222 20.79 -30.67 -2.58
N LEU A 223 21.43 -29.50 -2.48
CA LEU A 223 22.37 -29.03 -3.51
C LEU A 223 23.48 -30.05 -3.79
N ASN A 224 24.11 -30.58 -2.74
CA ASN A 224 25.19 -31.55 -2.90
C ASN A 224 24.69 -32.93 -3.37
N SER A 225 23.50 -33.35 -2.95
CA SER A 225 22.88 -34.61 -3.39
C SER A 225 22.58 -34.57 -4.89
N ASP A 226 21.98 -33.48 -5.35
CA ASP A 226 21.30 -33.45 -6.65
C ASP A 226 22.18 -32.85 -7.75
N PHE A 227 23.12 -31.97 -7.39
CA PHE A 227 24.06 -31.32 -8.31
C PHE A 227 25.54 -31.68 -8.03
N GLY A 228 25.79 -32.49 -7.01
CA GLY A 228 27.10 -33.01 -6.62
C GLY A 228 27.87 -32.09 -5.66
N GLU A 229 28.82 -32.65 -4.91
CA GLU A 229 29.63 -31.87 -3.98
C GLU A 229 30.59 -30.93 -4.71
N LYS A 230 30.71 -29.67 -4.22
CA LYS A 230 31.63 -28.66 -4.76
C LYS A 230 32.67 -28.29 -3.70
N SER A 231 33.95 -28.51 -4.01
CA SER A 231 35.05 -28.18 -3.10
C SER A 231 35.09 -26.67 -2.81
N GLY A 232 35.14 -26.30 -1.53
CA GLY A 232 35.20 -24.91 -1.09
C GLY A 232 33.84 -24.26 -0.79
N TYR A 233 32.73 -24.94 -1.09
CA TYR A 233 31.36 -24.45 -0.87
C TYR A 233 30.70 -25.25 0.24
N ASN A 234 30.97 -24.86 1.48
CA ASN A 234 30.47 -25.54 2.67
C ASN A 234 29.19 -24.87 3.18
N ALA A 235 28.36 -25.65 3.85
CA ALA A 235 27.17 -25.13 4.51
C ALA A 235 27.51 -24.08 5.58
N ASN A 236 26.72 -23.02 5.66
CA ASN A 236 26.73 -22.07 6.77
C ASN A 236 26.07 -22.69 8.04
N SER A 237 25.88 -21.89 9.09
CA SER A 237 25.25 -22.35 10.34
C SER A 237 23.81 -22.86 10.17
N ASP A 238 23.14 -22.44 9.11
CA ASP A 238 21.74 -22.77 8.81
C ASP A 238 21.61 -23.94 7.82
N GLY A 239 22.75 -24.56 7.48
CA GLY A 239 22.80 -25.69 6.54
C GLY A 239 22.67 -25.27 5.09
N GLU A 240 23.03 -24.03 4.74
CA GLU A 240 22.77 -23.42 3.43
C GLU A 240 24.09 -23.11 2.69
N ILE A 241 24.05 -23.12 1.36
CA ILE A 241 25.14 -22.62 0.52
C ILE A 241 24.60 -21.45 -0.30
N GLU A 242 25.07 -20.25 0.04
CA GLU A 242 24.59 -18.98 -0.55
C GLU A 242 25.01 -18.76 -2.01
N ASN A 243 26.12 -19.36 -2.43
CA ASN A 243 26.70 -19.17 -3.76
C ASN A 243 27.14 -20.51 -4.36
N TYR A 244 26.24 -21.50 -4.41
CA TYR A 244 26.55 -22.84 -4.91
C TYR A 244 26.80 -22.81 -6.42
N PRO A 245 27.96 -23.26 -6.94
CA PRO A 245 28.23 -23.19 -8.37
C PRO A 245 27.32 -24.11 -9.19
N LEU A 246 26.51 -23.52 -10.06
CA LEU A 246 25.62 -24.23 -10.97
C LEU A 246 25.59 -23.48 -12.30
N GLU A 247 25.79 -24.20 -13.41
CA GLU A 247 25.68 -23.63 -14.75
C GLU A 247 24.20 -23.47 -15.15
N ASN A 248 23.91 -22.56 -16.09
CA ASN A 248 22.58 -22.43 -16.66
C ASN A 248 22.10 -23.77 -17.22
N TYR A 249 20.83 -24.09 -17.02
CA TYR A 249 20.25 -25.34 -17.49
C TYR A 249 18.83 -25.15 -18.02
N GLN A 250 18.37 -26.17 -18.76
CA GLN A 250 17.00 -26.27 -19.23
C GLN A 250 16.39 -27.58 -18.75
N THR A 251 15.10 -27.52 -18.46
CA THR A 251 14.25 -28.70 -18.23
C THR A 251 12.82 -28.36 -18.68
N THR A 252 11.84 -29.14 -18.27
CA THR A 252 10.42 -28.91 -18.58
C THR A 252 9.67 -28.42 -17.36
N PHE A 253 8.50 -27.81 -17.57
CA PHE A 253 7.53 -27.56 -16.51
C PHE A 253 6.13 -27.94 -16.96
N SER A 254 5.24 -28.16 -15.99
CA SER A 254 3.82 -28.23 -16.23
C SER A 254 3.09 -27.41 -15.16
N ALA A 255 2.00 -26.75 -15.55
CA ALA A 255 1.17 -25.98 -14.64
C ALA A 255 -0.28 -26.41 -14.77
N LYS A 256 -0.94 -26.65 -13.65
CA LYS A 256 -2.34 -27.11 -13.61
C LYS A 256 -3.05 -26.62 -12.36
N SER A 257 -4.32 -26.28 -12.52
CA SER A 257 -5.22 -26.04 -11.40
C SER A 257 -5.88 -27.36 -11.02
N GLU A 258 -5.68 -27.82 -9.79
CA GLU A 258 -6.25 -29.06 -9.28
C GLU A 258 -6.89 -28.82 -7.91
N ASN A 259 -8.18 -29.13 -7.78
CA ASN A 259 -8.96 -28.92 -6.56
C ASN A 259 -8.92 -27.48 -6.01
N GLY A 260 -8.81 -26.49 -6.90
CA GLY A 260 -8.74 -25.08 -6.53
C GLY A 260 -7.34 -24.60 -6.14
N VAL A 261 -6.33 -25.46 -6.25
CA VAL A 261 -4.92 -25.11 -6.03
C VAL A 261 -4.20 -25.04 -7.36
N ASP A 262 -3.55 -23.92 -7.63
CA ASP A 262 -2.70 -23.73 -8.79
C ASP A 262 -1.31 -24.30 -8.50
N LYS A 263 -0.91 -25.28 -9.31
CA LYS A 263 0.35 -26.02 -9.14
C LYS A 263 1.28 -25.79 -10.31
N LEU A 264 2.57 -25.76 -10.00
CA LEU A 264 3.69 -25.78 -10.93
C LEU A 264 4.59 -26.95 -10.56
N GLU A 265 4.88 -27.83 -11.52
CA GLU A 265 5.73 -29.00 -11.35
C GLU A 265 6.87 -28.91 -12.37
N PHE A 266 8.11 -29.02 -11.92
CA PHE A 266 9.30 -29.06 -12.79
C PHE A 266 9.73 -30.49 -13.14
N GLY A 267 10.35 -30.65 -14.31
CA GLY A 267 11.14 -31.83 -14.65
C GLY A 267 12.55 -31.75 -14.05
N ASP A 268 13.20 -32.91 -13.98
CA ASP A 268 14.57 -33.07 -13.43
C ASP A 268 14.73 -32.34 -12.07
N ASN A 269 15.82 -31.60 -11.87
CA ASN A 269 16.07 -30.79 -10.67
C ASN A 269 15.70 -29.31 -10.91
N GLY A 270 14.62 -29.02 -11.65
CA GLY A 270 14.13 -27.64 -11.84
C GLY A 270 13.58 -27.04 -10.54
N PHE A 271 13.84 -25.76 -10.29
CA PHE A 271 13.35 -25.04 -9.11
C PHE A 271 13.34 -23.52 -9.34
N LEU A 272 12.74 -22.80 -8.40
CA LEU A 272 12.71 -21.33 -8.33
C LEU A 272 13.39 -20.86 -7.04
N GLY A 273 14.23 -19.83 -7.13
CA GLY A 273 14.79 -19.15 -5.96
C GLY A 273 15.65 -20.04 -5.07
N PHE A 274 15.18 -20.35 -3.86
CA PHE A 274 15.96 -21.07 -2.85
C PHE A 274 15.73 -22.57 -2.97
N TYR A 275 16.78 -23.34 -3.29
CA TYR A 275 16.65 -24.78 -3.51
C TYR A 275 16.47 -25.56 -2.20
N VAL A 276 15.36 -26.29 -2.10
CA VAL A 276 15.03 -27.15 -0.96
C VAL A 276 14.87 -28.62 -1.32
N GLY A 277 15.30 -29.02 -2.52
CA GLY A 277 15.19 -30.42 -3.00
C GLY A 277 13.86 -30.78 -3.64
N GLU A 278 12.98 -29.80 -3.88
CA GLU A 278 11.60 -30.02 -4.32
C GLU A 278 11.34 -29.38 -5.69
N GLN A 279 10.53 -30.06 -6.51
CA GLN A 279 10.14 -29.61 -7.85
C GLN A 279 8.67 -29.17 -7.92
N ASP A 280 7.94 -29.34 -6.81
CA ASP A 280 6.53 -29.02 -6.71
C ASP A 280 6.34 -27.68 -6.01
N PHE A 281 5.59 -26.80 -6.67
CA PHE A 281 5.26 -25.46 -6.21
C PHE A 281 3.77 -25.22 -6.32
N THR A 282 3.25 -24.39 -5.42
CA THR A 282 1.91 -23.82 -5.51
C THR A 282 2.01 -22.33 -5.81
N ILE A 283 1.15 -21.84 -6.69
CA ILE A 283 0.96 -20.41 -6.94
C ILE A 283 -0.16 -19.95 -6.00
N THR A 284 0.18 -19.17 -4.97
CA THR A 284 -0.79 -18.79 -3.92
C THR A 284 -1.34 -17.38 -4.08
N CYS A 285 -0.68 -16.54 -4.87
CA CYS A 285 -1.13 -15.19 -5.19
C CYS A 285 -0.47 -14.72 -6.48
N PHE A 286 -1.20 -14.02 -7.34
CA PHE A 286 -0.60 -13.46 -8.55
C PHE A 286 -1.42 -12.31 -9.14
N ASP A 287 -0.74 -11.53 -9.97
CA ASP A 287 -1.33 -10.71 -11.02
C ASP A 287 -0.52 -10.94 -12.31
N GLU A 288 -0.74 -10.10 -13.34
CA GLU A 288 -0.05 -10.24 -14.62
C GLU A 288 1.48 -10.14 -14.53
N THR A 289 2.00 -9.46 -13.50
CA THR A 289 3.41 -9.09 -13.40
C THR A 289 4.11 -9.65 -12.17
N ASN A 290 3.37 -10.14 -11.17
CA ASN A 290 3.91 -10.66 -9.92
C ASN A 290 3.28 -12.02 -9.57
N ILE A 291 4.09 -12.95 -9.07
CA ILE A 291 3.62 -14.26 -8.60
C ILE A 291 4.27 -14.58 -7.27
N LEU A 292 3.46 -14.99 -6.31
CA LEU A 292 3.89 -15.64 -5.08
C LEU A 292 3.90 -17.14 -5.28
N PHE A 293 5.10 -17.70 -5.36
CA PHE A 293 5.30 -19.14 -5.31
C PHE A 293 5.49 -19.61 -3.88
N ARG A 294 5.08 -20.86 -3.65
CA ARG A 294 5.27 -21.56 -2.40
C ARG A 294 5.71 -22.99 -2.65
N THR A 295 6.68 -23.48 -1.89
CA THR A 295 7.05 -24.90 -1.83
C THR A 295 7.21 -25.36 -0.38
N LEU A 296 7.10 -26.66 -0.13
CA LEU A 296 7.30 -27.25 1.20
C LEU A 296 8.58 -28.05 1.19
N ASP A 297 9.51 -27.79 2.11
CA ASP A 297 10.64 -28.68 2.25
C ASP A 297 10.26 -29.99 2.97
N THR A 298 11.19 -30.95 2.96
CA THR A 298 11.04 -32.26 3.62
C THR A 298 10.76 -32.22 5.13
N THR A 299 10.94 -31.07 5.80
CA THR A 299 10.61 -30.87 7.22
C THR A 299 9.21 -30.31 7.43
N GLY A 300 8.51 -29.96 6.35
CA GLY A 300 7.20 -29.32 6.37
C GLY A 300 7.26 -27.80 6.58
N THR A 301 8.42 -27.18 6.37
CA THR A 301 8.54 -25.71 6.34
C THR A 301 8.09 -25.20 4.98
N ALA A 302 7.20 -24.22 4.96
CA ALA A 302 6.79 -23.55 3.72
C ALA A 302 7.75 -22.40 3.39
N TRP A 303 8.22 -22.37 2.15
CA TRP A 303 9.10 -21.35 1.59
C TRP A 303 8.33 -20.56 0.54
N TYR A 304 8.40 -19.23 0.61
CA TYR A 304 7.63 -18.30 -0.22
C TYR A 304 8.55 -17.37 -0.99
N PHE A 305 8.23 -17.13 -2.27
CA PHE A 305 9.02 -16.28 -3.15
C PHE A 305 8.12 -15.41 -4.01
N TRP A 306 8.28 -14.10 -3.91
CA TRP A 306 7.69 -13.17 -4.87
C TRP A 306 8.61 -13.03 -6.08
N LEU A 307 8.10 -13.45 -7.23
CA LEU A 307 8.72 -13.19 -8.52
C LEU A 307 8.02 -12.03 -9.21
N THR A 308 8.78 -11.25 -9.96
CA THR A 308 8.28 -10.22 -10.86
C THR A 308 8.82 -10.43 -12.28
N SER A 309 8.00 -10.11 -13.27
CA SER A 309 8.40 -10.08 -14.69
C SER A 309 8.76 -8.67 -15.17
N GLU A 310 8.61 -7.67 -14.30
CA GLU A 310 9.05 -6.31 -14.55
C GLU A 310 10.52 -6.13 -14.15
N THR A 311 11.09 -4.97 -14.47
CA THR A 311 12.43 -4.62 -13.97
C THR A 311 12.37 -4.45 -12.45
N VAL A 312 13.21 -5.21 -11.73
CA VAL A 312 13.34 -5.08 -10.27
C VAL A 312 13.84 -3.68 -9.95
N SER A 313 13.11 -2.96 -9.09
CA SER A 313 13.51 -1.64 -8.62
C SER A 313 14.87 -1.71 -7.91
N GLU A 314 15.72 -0.69 -8.10
CA GLU A 314 16.95 -0.51 -7.31
C GLU A 314 16.69 0.18 -5.97
N THR A 315 15.48 0.72 -5.78
CA THR A 315 15.06 1.43 -4.56
C THR A 315 14.28 0.47 -3.65
N PRO A 316 14.64 0.34 -2.36
CA PRO A 316 13.92 -0.54 -1.44
C PRO A 316 12.51 -0.03 -1.18
N SER A 317 11.58 -0.94 -0.86
CA SER A 317 10.15 -0.66 -0.59
C SER A 317 9.92 0.56 0.31
N ALA A 318 10.74 0.74 1.35
CA ALA A 318 10.66 1.86 2.29
C ALA A 318 10.76 3.24 1.64
N ASP A 319 11.49 3.33 0.52
CA ASP A 319 11.83 4.56 -0.17
C ASP A 319 11.08 4.73 -1.50
N GLN A 320 10.24 3.77 -1.90
CA GLN A 320 9.51 3.82 -3.17
C GLN A 320 8.34 4.82 -3.14
N PHE A 321 7.71 5.03 -1.99
CA PHE A 321 6.55 5.92 -1.83
C PHE A 321 6.98 7.35 -1.47
N THR A 322 7.19 8.18 -2.48
CA THR A 322 7.66 9.58 -2.30
C THR A 322 6.62 10.64 -2.64
N ASN A 323 5.58 10.27 -3.38
CA ASN A 323 4.55 11.20 -3.81
C ASN A 323 3.44 11.31 -2.76
N LEU A 324 3.34 12.48 -2.12
CA LEU A 324 2.34 12.77 -1.09
C LEU A 324 0.95 12.87 -1.72
N VAL A 325 0.05 11.95 -1.38
CA VAL A 325 -1.33 11.91 -1.92
C VAL A 325 -2.37 12.47 -0.97
N TRP A 326 -2.11 12.42 0.33
CA TRP A 326 -3.01 12.96 1.35
C TRP A 326 -2.24 13.33 2.62
N SER A 327 -2.68 14.39 3.31
CA SER A 327 -2.09 14.79 4.58
C SER A 327 -3.03 15.62 5.45
N ASP A 328 -2.77 15.61 6.75
CA ASP A 328 -3.20 16.65 7.67
C ASP A 328 -2.04 17.10 8.56
N GLU A 329 -1.73 18.40 8.50
CA GLU A 329 -0.61 19.05 9.19
C GLU A 329 -1.08 19.82 10.43
N PHE A 330 -2.38 19.77 10.74
CA PHE A 330 -2.99 20.38 11.93
C PHE A 330 -2.59 21.84 12.19
N ASN A 331 -2.44 22.64 11.12
CA ASN A 331 -2.00 24.04 11.19
C ASN A 331 -3.12 25.05 11.50
N ASN A 332 -4.39 24.61 11.58
CA ASN A 332 -5.54 25.49 11.79
C ASN A 332 -6.16 25.22 13.17
N ASP A 333 -5.91 26.12 14.12
CA ASP A 333 -6.46 26.01 15.47
C ASP A 333 -8.00 25.90 15.47
N GLY A 334 -8.53 25.08 16.38
CA GLY A 334 -9.96 24.89 16.58
C GLY A 334 -10.42 23.46 16.30
N SER A 335 -11.57 23.32 15.63
CA SER A 335 -12.14 22.02 15.30
C SER A 335 -11.37 21.33 14.18
N LEU A 336 -11.37 19.99 14.20
CA LEU A 336 -10.85 19.17 13.10
C LEU A 336 -11.50 19.51 11.74
N ASP A 337 -10.71 19.36 10.67
CA ASP A 337 -11.18 19.55 9.32
C ASP A 337 -12.20 18.45 8.94
N SER A 338 -13.48 18.82 8.92
CA SER A 338 -14.59 17.92 8.58
C SER A 338 -14.59 17.40 7.13
N SER A 339 -13.75 17.98 6.26
CA SER A 339 -13.50 17.43 4.92
C SER A 339 -12.57 16.21 4.96
N LYS A 340 -11.79 16.04 6.04
CA LYS A 340 -10.83 14.95 6.23
C LYS A 340 -11.25 13.93 7.29
N TRP A 341 -11.88 14.40 8.36
CA TRP A 341 -12.16 13.56 9.55
C TRP A 341 -13.65 13.45 9.85
N VAL A 342 -14.02 12.28 10.36
CA VAL A 342 -15.35 11.98 10.91
C VAL A 342 -15.20 11.52 12.35
N HIS A 343 -15.93 12.13 13.28
CA HIS A 343 -16.01 11.67 14.67
C HIS A 343 -16.94 10.47 14.80
N GLU A 344 -16.51 9.47 15.55
CA GLU A 344 -17.38 8.42 16.09
C GLU A 344 -17.74 8.78 17.54
N THR A 345 -19.03 8.70 17.88
CA THR A 345 -19.54 9.12 19.19
C THR A 345 -20.27 7.99 19.90
N GLY A 346 -20.17 7.94 21.23
CA GLY A 346 -20.83 6.95 22.07
C GLY A 346 -19.86 5.95 22.71
N THR A 347 -20.43 4.91 23.32
CA THR A 347 -19.71 3.82 23.99
C THR A 347 -19.50 2.58 23.11
N GLY A 348 -19.96 2.63 21.86
CA GLY A 348 -19.95 1.48 20.96
C GLY A 348 -20.79 0.31 21.49
N GLU A 349 -20.72 -0.81 20.79
CA GLU A 349 -21.24 -2.08 21.30
C GLU A 349 -20.20 -2.71 22.24
N TRP A 350 -20.61 -3.21 23.42
CA TRP A 350 -19.72 -3.88 24.39
C TRP A 350 -18.45 -3.10 24.76
N GLY A 351 -18.52 -1.76 24.85
CA GLY A 351 -17.35 -0.91 25.09
C GLY A 351 -16.40 -0.96 23.89
N TRP A 352 -16.93 -0.69 22.69
CA TRP A 352 -16.24 -0.79 21.41
C TRP A 352 -15.59 -2.16 21.14
N GLY A 353 -16.21 -3.24 21.64
CA GLY A 353 -15.72 -4.61 21.51
C GLY A 353 -14.70 -5.03 22.56
N ASN A 354 -14.16 -4.08 23.34
CA ASN A 354 -13.00 -4.31 24.21
C ASN A 354 -13.26 -3.92 25.68
N ASP A 355 -14.53 -3.84 26.10
CA ASP A 355 -14.93 -3.40 27.45
C ASP A 355 -14.37 -2.01 27.83
N GLU A 356 -14.17 -1.15 26.82
CA GLU A 356 -13.70 0.22 26.99
C GLU A 356 -14.69 1.06 27.81
N LYS A 357 -14.17 2.02 28.59
CA LYS A 357 -14.94 2.75 29.60
C LYS A 357 -15.34 4.16 29.22
N GLN A 358 -14.79 4.72 28.14
CA GLN A 358 -15.09 6.09 27.70
C GLN A 358 -16.35 6.20 26.85
N PHE A 359 -16.94 7.39 26.86
CA PHE A 359 -17.85 7.85 25.83
C PHE A 359 -17.04 8.71 24.83
N TYR A 360 -16.92 8.29 23.58
CA TYR A 360 -16.30 9.14 22.55
C TYR A 360 -17.23 10.29 22.17
N THR A 361 -16.69 11.50 22.05
CA THR A 361 -17.46 12.71 21.69
C THR A 361 -16.83 13.45 20.51
N ASN A 362 -17.56 14.43 19.96
CA ASN A 362 -17.07 15.39 18.99
C ASN A 362 -16.82 16.79 19.60
N ARG A 363 -16.68 16.87 20.93
CA ARG A 363 -16.50 18.13 21.65
C ARG A 363 -15.04 18.59 21.59
N SER A 364 -14.83 19.91 21.60
CA SER A 364 -13.50 20.55 21.64
C SER A 364 -12.65 20.13 22.84
N GLU A 365 -13.31 19.68 23.90
CA GLU A 365 -12.74 19.16 25.13
C GLU A 365 -11.98 17.84 24.92
N ASN A 366 -12.37 17.06 23.91
CA ASN A 366 -11.83 15.73 23.65
C ASN A 366 -11.02 15.65 22.35
N SER A 367 -11.27 16.54 21.39
CA SER A 367 -10.42 16.68 20.21
C SER A 367 -10.39 18.13 19.74
N LYS A 368 -9.19 18.70 19.61
CA LYS A 368 -8.99 20.02 19.00
C LYS A 368 -7.61 20.10 18.35
N VAL A 369 -7.50 20.97 17.37
CA VAL A 369 -6.22 21.43 16.83
C VAL A 369 -5.79 22.66 17.62
N GLU A 370 -4.58 22.65 18.16
CA GLU A 370 -4.02 23.76 18.93
C GLU A 370 -2.50 23.71 18.88
N ASP A 371 -1.85 24.84 18.59
CA ASP A 371 -0.39 24.99 18.53
C ASP A 371 0.27 24.11 17.45
N GLY A 372 -0.41 23.90 16.32
CA GLY A 372 0.07 23.03 15.23
C GLY A 372 -0.09 21.54 15.50
N LEU A 373 -0.80 21.15 16.57
CA LEU A 373 -0.99 19.75 16.96
C LEU A 373 -2.48 19.40 17.02
N LEU A 374 -2.85 18.23 16.53
CA LEU A 374 -4.07 17.57 16.97
C LEU A 374 -3.86 17.00 18.38
N LYS A 375 -4.73 17.40 19.31
CA LYS A 375 -4.78 16.87 20.67
C LYS A 375 -6.04 16.02 20.81
N ILE A 376 -5.88 14.72 21.03
CA ILE A 376 -6.97 13.81 21.44
C ILE A 376 -6.87 13.61 22.94
N THR A 377 -7.84 14.13 23.69
CA THR A 377 -7.80 14.23 25.15
C THR A 377 -8.85 13.33 25.79
N ALA A 378 -8.37 12.37 26.59
CA ALA A 378 -9.21 11.60 27.49
C ALA A 378 -9.40 12.35 28.81
N ARG A 379 -10.61 12.36 29.37
CA ARG A 379 -10.98 13.10 30.59
C ARG A 379 -11.83 12.26 31.51
N LYS A 380 -11.63 12.41 32.83
CA LYS A 380 -12.55 11.94 33.85
C LYS A 380 -13.63 12.99 34.07
N GLU A 381 -14.80 12.73 33.51
CA GLU A 381 -16.00 13.55 33.69
C GLU A 381 -17.23 12.67 33.52
N SER A 382 -18.29 12.96 34.28
CA SER A 382 -19.58 12.30 34.07
C SER A 382 -20.23 12.88 32.82
N TRP A 383 -20.38 12.05 31.79
CA TRP A 383 -21.01 12.42 30.53
C TRP A 383 -21.86 11.26 30.02
N GLU A 384 -23.16 11.52 29.82
CA GLU A 384 -24.15 10.50 29.47
C GLU A 384 -24.06 9.26 30.40
N SER A 385 -23.77 8.09 29.85
CA SER A 385 -23.67 6.81 30.58
C SER A 385 -22.25 6.47 31.06
N SER A 386 -21.27 7.37 30.91
CA SER A 386 -19.87 7.11 31.23
C SER A 386 -19.28 8.11 32.24
N ASN A 387 -18.23 7.67 32.93
CA ASN A 387 -17.39 8.49 33.81
C ASN A 387 -16.11 9.02 33.13
N TYR A 388 -15.92 8.68 31.85
CA TYR A 388 -14.80 9.12 31.05
C TYR A 388 -15.26 9.56 29.68
N THR A 389 -14.63 10.58 29.13
CA THR A 389 -14.83 11.02 27.74
C THR A 389 -13.53 11.00 26.99
N SER A 390 -13.60 10.82 25.68
CA SER A 390 -12.44 10.91 24.79
C SER A 390 -12.90 11.22 23.36
N ALA A 391 -12.03 11.10 22.37
CA ALA A 391 -12.39 11.15 20.96
C ALA A 391 -11.85 9.94 20.18
N ARG A 392 -12.61 9.56 19.15
CA ARG A 392 -12.26 8.59 18.12
C ARG A 392 -12.63 9.20 16.78
N ILE A 393 -11.64 9.36 15.91
CA ILE A 393 -11.82 9.98 14.59
C ILE A 393 -11.33 9.03 13.52
N LYS A 394 -11.97 9.10 12.34
CA LYS A 394 -11.61 8.26 11.20
C LYS A 394 -11.66 9.02 9.88
N THR A 395 -10.93 8.52 8.88
CA THR A 395 -10.99 9.06 7.51
C THR A 395 -12.02 8.36 6.63
N ASN A 396 -12.69 7.29 7.09
CA ASN A 396 -13.65 6.55 6.28
C ASN A 396 -14.69 7.47 5.60
N LYS A 397 -14.91 7.26 4.30
CA LYS A 397 -15.76 8.07 3.40
C LYS A 397 -15.20 9.47 3.07
N LYS A 398 -13.99 9.79 3.53
CA LYS A 398 -13.25 11.01 3.22
C LYS A 398 -11.95 10.69 2.50
N PHE A 399 -11.23 9.71 3.00
CA PHE A 399 -9.99 9.20 2.44
C PHE A 399 -9.75 7.75 2.89
N ASP A 400 -9.82 6.86 1.92
CA ASP A 400 -9.58 5.43 2.05
C ASP A 400 -8.53 5.11 0.97
N PHE A 401 -7.53 4.27 1.26
CA PHE A 401 -6.42 4.03 0.33
C PHE A 401 -5.94 2.58 0.41
N LYS A 402 -5.33 2.10 -0.67
CA LYS A 402 -4.72 0.77 -0.76
C LYS A 402 -3.25 0.88 -1.13
N TYR A 403 -2.38 0.27 -0.32
CA TYR A 403 -0.93 0.33 -0.44
C TYR A 403 -0.37 1.76 -0.34
N GLY A 404 0.92 1.87 -0.06
CA GLY A 404 1.62 3.14 0.11
C GLY A 404 2.42 3.20 1.41
N ARG A 405 2.90 4.39 1.76
CA ARG A 405 3.47 4.68 3.07
C ARG A 405 2.55 5.62 3.83
N ILE A 406 2.25 5.30 5.09
CA ILE A 406 1.65 6.23 6.04
C ILE A 406 2.67 6.60 7.11
N ASP A 407 2.79 7.89 7.40
CA ASP A 407 3.62 8.43 8.48
C ASP A 407 2.73 9.23 9.45
N VAL A 408 2.77 8.87 10.73
CA VAL A 408 2.08 9.60 11.80
C VAL A 408 3.11 10.04 12.83
N ARG A 409 3.32 11.36 12.94
CA ARG A 409 4.22 11.90 13.97
C ARG A 409 3.42 12.23 15.22
N ALA A 410 3.63 11.47 16.29
CA ALA A 410 2.85 11.58 17.50
C ALA A 410 3.68 11.39 18.77
N LYS A 411 3.16 11.89 19.88
CA LYS A 411 3.63 11.67 21.25
C LYS A 411 2.50 11.07 22.07
N MET A 412 2.80 9.97 22.76
CA MET A 412 1.85 9.26 23.61
C MET A 412 1.56 10.04 24.90
N PRO A 413 0.42 9.81 25.57
CA PRO A 413 0.10 10.40 26.86
C PRO A 413 1.11 10.02 27.94
N SER A 414 1.30 10.93 28.90
CA SER A 414 2.17 10.78 30.06
C SER A 414 1.69 9.75 31.09
N LYS A 415 0.37 9.48 31.14
CA LYS A 415 -0.24 8.48 32.02
C LYS A 415 -0.07 7.08 31.44
N THR A 416 -0.09 6.10 32.32
CA THR A 416 0.14 4.69 31.99
C THR A 416 -1.05 3.84 32.43
N ASN A 417 -1.44 3.84 33.70
CA ASN A 417 -2.56 2.98 34.13
C ASN A 417 -3.92 3.38 33.53
N GLY A 418 -4.55 2.47 32.79
CA GLY A 418 -5.88 2.63 32.23
C GLY A 418 -5.99 3.43 30.94
N VAL A 419 -4.86 3.80 30.31
CA VAL A 419 -4.88 4.51 29.02
C VAL A 419 -4.59 3.55 27.88
N TRP A 420 -5.25 3.79 26.74
CA TRP A 420 -5.03 3.05 25.50
C TRP A 420 -5.27 3.93 24.26
N PRO A 421 -4.34 4.84 23.95
CA PRO A 421 -4.26 5.49 22.64
C PRO A 421 -3.77 4.54 21.54
N ALA A 422 -4.34 4.72 20.35
CA ALA A 422 -4.04 3.91 19.18
C ALA A 422 -4.01 4.76 17.89
N ILE A 423 -3.08 4.37 17.00
CA ILE A 423 -2.95 4.80 15.61
C ILE A 423 -3.05 3.54 14.77
N TRP A 424 -4.14 3.41 14.01
CA TRP A 424 -4.48 2.15 13.36
C TRP A 424 -5.33 2.36 12.12
N MET A 425 -5.56 1.29 11.38
CA MET A 425 -6.33 1.27 10.15
C MET A 425 -7.27 0.07 10.12
N LEU A 426 -8.41 0.24 9.47
CA LEU A 426 -9.42 -0.82 9.31
C LEU A 426 -9.85 -0.93 7.85
N GLY A 427 -10.12 -2.15 7.37
CA GLY A 427 -10.62 -2.36 6.02
C GLY A 427 -11.93 -1.62 5.77
N SER A 428 -12.01 -0.94 4.62
CA SER A 428 -13.17 -0.11 4.25
C SER A 428 -14.42 -0.95 3.97
N ASN A 429 -14.23 -2.25 3.72
CA ASN A 429 -15.25 -3.29 3.65
C ASN A 429 -15.79 -3.75 5.02
N PHE A 430 -15.35 -3.16 6.16
CA PHE A 430 -15.85 -3.53 7.49
C PHE A 430 -17.38 -3.61 7.59
N SER A 431 -18.10 -2.70 6.93
CA SER A 431 -19.57 -2.70 6.98
C SER A 431 -20.23 -3.87 6.24
N SER A 432 -19.56 -4.49 5.27
CA SER A 432 -20.06 -5.66 4.54
C SER A 432 -19.51 -6.97 5.09
N ASP A 433 -18.23 -6.98 5.45
CA ASP A 433 -17.49 -8.22 5.73
C ASP A 433 -17.33 -8.47 7.24
N GLY A 434 -17.41 -7.41 8.05
CA GLY A 434 -17.21 -7.50 9.50
C GLY A 434 -15.73 -7.60 9.89
N TRP A 435 -15.51 -7.68 11.20
CA TRP A 435 -14.18 -7.95 11.78
C TRP A 435 -14.14 -9.39 12.28
N PRO A 436 -13.02 -10.13 12.10
CA PRO A 436 -11.71 -9.70 11.56
C PRO A 436 -11.55 -9.80 10.03
N GLU A 437 -12.62 -10.13 9.29
CA GLU A 437 -12.57 -10.37 7.83
C GLU A 437 -12.16 -9.15 7.00
N CYS A 438 -12.48 -7.94 7.45
CA CYS A 438 -12.02 -6.71 6.80
C CYS A 438 -10.52 -6.42 7.00
N GLY A 439 -9.88 -7.07 7.96
CA GLY A 439 -8.50 -6.79 8.37
C GLY A 439 -8.36 -5.52 9.20
N GLU A 440 -7.40 -5.55 10.11
CA GLU A 440 -7.00 -4.44 10.98
C GLU A 440 -5.48 -4.33 11.01
N ILE A 441 -4.97 -3.09 10.94
CA ILE A 441 -3.53 -2.81 10.98
C ILE A 441 -3.28 -1.77 12.06
N ASP A 442 -2.74 -2.21 13.19
CA ASP A 442 -2.35 -1.37 14.31
C ASP A 442 -0.92 -0.90 14.11
N ILE A 443 -0.75 0.36 13.74
CA ILE A 443 0.57 0.96 13.52
C ILE A 443 1.23 1.22 14.87
N GLN A 444 0.48 1.76 15.82
CA GLN A 444 0.96 2.01 17.17
C GLN A 444 -0.17 1.91 18.20
N GLU A 445 0.00 1.00 19.17
CA GLU A 445 -0.80 0.94 20.38
C GLU A 445 0.07 1.16 21.62
N TYR A 446 -0.44 1.91 22.60
CA TYR A 446 0.25 2.17 23.87
C TYR A 446 -0.70 1.85 25.03
N ALA A 447 -0.44 0.76 25.76
CA ALA A 447 -1.40 0.24 26.73
C ALA A 447 -0.72 -0.55 27.87
N HIS A 448 -1.49 -0.95 28.88
CA HIS A 448 -0.96 -1.71 30.01
C HIS A 448 -0.39 -3.06 29.60
N THR A 449 -1.08 -3.77 28.71
CA THR A 449 -0.69 -5.12 28.24
C THR A 449 0.65 -5.14 27.51
N ASN A 450 1.06 -4.02 26.91
CA ASN A 450 2.34 -3.90 26.20
C ASN A 450 3.42 -3.14 27.00
N ASN A 451 3.17 -2.90 28.29
CA ASN A 451 4.03 -2.10 29.17
C ASN A 451 4.28 -0.68 28.64
N PHE A 452 3.29 -0.07 27.97
CA PHE A 452 3.38 1.31 27.50
C PHE A 452 4.51 1.51 26.50
N ARG A 453 4.67 0.54 25.60
CA ARG A 453 5.70 0.52 24.56
C ARG A 453 5.09 0.70 23.18
N VAL A 454 5.96 0.73 22.18
CA VAL A 454 5.55 0.62 20.79
C VAL A 454 5.10 -0.81 20.51
N GLN A 455 3.86 -0.98 20.06
CA GLN A 455 3.31 -2.25 19.62
C GLN A 455 2.65 -2.06 18.26
N SER A 456 2.96 -2.97 17.34
CA SER A 456 2.25 -3.08 16.07
C SER A 456 1.66 -4.45 15.88
N THR A 457 0.41 -4.47 15.45
CA THR A 457 -0.42 -5.68 15.37
C THR A 457 -1.11 -5.72 14.03
N VAL A 458 -1.34 -6.91 13.49
CA VAL A 458 -2.30 -7.11 12.41
C VAL A 458 -3.31 -8.16 12.84
N HIS A 459 -4.59 -7.88 12.61
CA HIS A 459 -5.67 -8.84 12.84
C HIS A 459 -6.30 -9.26 11.51
N HIS A 460 -6.54 -10.57 11.39
CA HIS A 460 -7.15 -11.19 10.21
C HIS A 460 -7.81 -12.54 10.61
N PRO A 461 -8.69 -13.13 9.78
CA PRO A 461 -9.47 -14.33 10.17
C PRO A 461 -8.66 -15.56 10.56
N ASP A 462 -7.44 -15.62 10.06
CA ASP A 462 -6.53 -16.74 10.22
C ASP A 462 -5.74 -16.75 11.53
N VAL A 463 -5.86 -15.67 12.32
CA VAL A 463 -5.47 -15.61 13.74
C VAL A 463 -6.73 -15.71 14.61
N SER A 464 -6.62 -16.39 15.76
CA SER A 464 -7.76 -16.52 16.68
C SER A 464 -8.36 -15.16 17.04
N PRO A 465 -9.69 -14.99 17.12
CA PRO A 465 -10.29 -13.72 17.51
C PRO A 465 -9.73 -13.22 18.86
N GLY A 466 -9.17 -12.00 18.85
CA GLY A 466 -8.51 -11.38 20.01
C GLY A 466 -7.00 -11.67 20.10
N GLU A 467 -6.47 -12.54 19.25
CA GLU A 467 -5.05 -12.70 19.00
C GLU A 467 -4.70 -11.98 17.68
N GLY A 468 -3.54 -11.34 17.63
CA GLY A 468 -3.01 -10.70 16.42
C GLY A 468 -1.57 -11.15 16.22
N ASP A 469 -1.10 -11.17 14.96
CA ASP A 469 0.34 -11.19 14.74
C ASP A 469 0.86 -9.87 15.33
N THR A 470 1.63 -9.95 16.43
CA THR A 470 1.96 -8.82 17.30
C THR A 470 3.47 -8.72 17.49
N HIS A 471 4.01 -7.50 17.47
CA HIS A 471 5.38 -7.24 17.89
C HIS A 471 5.47 -6.01 18.78
N ILE A 472 6.15 -6.13 19.92
CA ILE A 472 6.48 -5.01 20.81
C ILE A 472 7.91 -4.59 20.54
N ALA A 473 8.09 -3.39 19.98
CA ALA A 473 9.41 -2.88 19.65
C ALA A 473 10.22 -2.57 20.92
N SER A 474 11.53 -2.82 20.84
CA SER A 474 12.46 -2.49 21.91
C SER A 474 13.12 -1.13 21.67
N GLY A 475 13.57 -0.47 22.74
CA GLY A 475 14.37 0.77 22.63
C GLY A 475 13.59 2.08 22.60
N TYR A 476 12.25 2.04 22.61
CA TYR A 476 11.37 3.22 22.63
C TYR A 476 10.60 3.32 23.95
N ASN A 477 11.29 3.66 25.03
CA ASN A 477 10.69 3.70 26.39
C ASN A 477 10.22 5.12 26.79
N ASP A 478 10.39 6.10 25.92
CA ASP A 478 10.14 7.53 26.13
C ASP A 478 9.16 8.10 25.10
N VAL A 479 8.30 7.25 24.54
CA VAL A 479 7.25 7.62 23.58
C VAL A 479 6.21 8.59 24.15
N ASN A 480 6.13 8.68 25.47
CA ASN A 480 5.31 9.63 26.22
C ASN A 480 5.99 10.98 26.46
N ASP A 481 7.31 11.07 26.24
CA ASP A 481 8.12 12.29 26.46
C ASP A 481 8.52 12.96 25.14
N LYS A 482 8.56 12.20 24.03
CA LYS A 482 9.04 12.67 22.72
C LYS A 482 8.08 12.29 21.61
N PHE A 483 8.09 13.12 20.57
CA PHE A 483 7.47 12.77 19.30
C PHE A 483 8.32 11.76 18.55
N TYR A 484 7.67 10.70 18.10
CA TYR A 484 8.20 9.71 17.17
C TYR A 484 7.38 9.73 15.89
N THR A 485 7.99 9.34 14.77
CA THR A 485 7.25 9.04 13.54
C THR A 485 6.98 7.55 13.49
N TYR A 486 5.71 7.18 13.61
CA TYR A 486 5.21 5.83 13.43
C TYR A 486 4.81 5.65 11.98
N SER A 487 5.43 4.70 11.29
CA SER A 487 5.20 4.50 9.86
C SER A 487 4.83 3.07 9.53
N LEU A 488 4.02 2.93 8.49
CA LEU A 488 3.74 1.67 7.83
C LEU A 488 4.05 1.83 6.34
N VAL A 489 4.90 0.96 5.82
CA VAL A 489 5.09 0.74 4.39
C VAL A 489 4.29 -0.50 4.03
N TRP A 490 3.23 -0.31 3.25
CA TRP A 490 2.26 -1.34 2.91
C TRP A 490 2.26 -1.58 1.41
N THR A 491 2.66 -2.78 1.03
CA THR A 491 2.75 -3.26 -0.35
C THR A 491 1.91 -4.51 -0.52
N LYS A 492 1.86 -5.07 -1.73
CA LYS A 492 1.22 -6.37 -1.94
C LYS A 492 2.03 -7.52 -1.31
N GLU A 493 3.35 -7.32 -1.15
CA GLU A 493 4.27 -8.32 -0.63
C GLU A 493 4.38 -8.27 0.89
N ALA A 494 4.26 -7.09 1.51
CA ALA A 494 4.51 -6.93 2.94
C ALA A 494 3.79 -5.74 3.59
N LEU A 495 3.66 -5.83 4.91
CA LEU A 495 3.42 -4.71 5.82
C LEU A 495 4.65 -4.54 6.71
N THR A 496 5.41 -3.48 6.50
CA THR A 496 6.61 -3.17 7.29
C THR A 496 6.38 -1.96 8.19
N PHE A 497 6.59 -2.15 9.49
CA PHE A 497 6.34 -1.15 10.53
C PHE A 497 7.64 -0.52 10.99
N TYR A 498 7.65 0.80 11.15
CA TYR A 498 8.82 1.59 11.52
C TYR A 498 8.52 2.56 12.66
N VAL A 499 9.59 2.86 13.40
CA VAL A 499 9.68 4.05 14.24
C VAL A 499 10.92 4.84 13.85
N ASP A 500 10.78 6.12 13.51
CA ASP A 500 11.86 7.01 13.03
C ASP A 500 12.75 6.37 11.94
N ASN A 501 12.11 5.73 10.95
CA ASN A 501 12.74 5.00 9.84
C ASN A 501 13.45 3.68 10.19
N LYS A 502 13.32 3.17 11.42
CA LYS A 502 13.86 1.85 11.79
C LYS A 502 12.77 0.79 11.74
N PRO A 503 12.87 -0.23 10.86
CA PRO A 503 11.89 -1.29 10.82
C PRO A 503 11.98 -2.11 12.11
N HIS A 504 10.84 -2.47 12.66
CA HIS A 504 10.78 -3.35 13.84
C HIS A 504 9.85 -4.55 13.64
N LYS A 505 9.08 -4.60 12.55
CA LYS A 505 8.22 -5.73 12.20
C LYS A 505 8.00 -5.77 10.69
N ILE A 506 8.07 -6.96 10.10
CA ILE A 506 7.67 -7.24 8.71
C ILE A 506 6.65 -8.38 8.77
N VAL A 507 5.46 -8.14 8.25
CA VAL A 507 4.43 -9.16 8.01
C VAL A 507 4.40 -9.46 6.51
N GLY A 508 4.57 -10.73 6.13
CA GLY A 508 4.44 -11.17 4.73
C GLY A 508 2.98 -11.13 4.31
N ASN A 509 2.69 -10.46 3.20
CA ASN A 509 1.34 -10.31 2.65
C ASN A 509 1.11 -11.29 1.49
N SER A 510 -0.16 -11.64 1.25
CA SER A 510 -0.59 -12.43 0.10
C SER A 510 -2.08 -12.23 -0.16
N CYS A 511 -2.58 -12.78 -1.26
CA CYS A 511 -3.99 -12.77 -1.64
C CYS A 511 -4.91 -13.44 -0.60
N ALA A 512 -4.38 -14.29 0.27
CA ALA A 512 -5.14 -14.96 1.33
C ALA A 512 -5.43 -14.03 2.53
N LEU A 513 -4.74 -12.89 2.62
CA LEU A 513 -4.89 -11.93 3.72
C LEU A 513 -5.78 -10.73 3.32
N PRO A 514 -6.49 -10.10 4.27
CA PRO A 514 -7.39 -8.99 3.97
C PRO A 514 -6.68 -7.66 3.69
N PHE A 515 -5.34 -7.63 3.66
CA PHE A 515 -4.53 -6.42 3.44
C PHE A 515 -4.33 -6.09 1.96
N ASN A 516 -5.36 -6.35 1.15
CA ASN A 516 -5.39 -6.14 -0.31
C ASN A 516 -6.60 -5.31 -0.78
N SER A 517 -7.35 -4.74 0.17
CA SER A 517 -8.49 -3.84 -0.03
C SER A 517 -8.12 -2.41 0.37
N GLU A 518 -9.02 -1.44 0.17
CA GLU A 518 -8.83 -0.09 0.71
C GLU A 518 -9.00 -0.09 2.23
N PHE A 519 -8.15 0.66 2.94
CA PHE A 519 -8.21 0.87 4.39
C PHE A 519 -8.38 2.35 4.69
N PHE A 520 -9.02 2.65 5.82
CA PHE A 520 -9.11 4.01 6.37
C PHE A 520 -8.39 4.12 7.71
N ILE A 521 -7.98 5.34 8.07
CA ILE A 521 -7.20 5.63 9.27
C ILE A 521 -8.14 5.87 10.44
N ILE A 522 -7.77 5.41 11.63
CA ILE A 522 -8.44 5.65 12.90
C ILE A 522 -7.41 6.16 13.92
N LEU A 523 -7.78 7.23 14.63
CA LEU A 523 -7.03 7.78 15.74
C LEU A 523 -7.97 7.88 16.95
N ASN A 524 -7.60 7.27 18.07
CA ASN A 524 -8.41 7.34 19.28
C ASN A 524 -7.56 7.25 20.55
N PHE A 525 -8.23 7.55 21.66
CA PHE A 525 -7.69 7.34 23.01
C PHE A 525 -8.75 6.65 23.87
N ALA A 526 -8.67 5.32 23.98
CA ALA A 526 -9.52 4.52 24.85
C ALA A 526 -9.10 4.59 26.34
N MET A 527 -10.06 4.33 27.22
CA MET A 527 -9.86 4.26 28.67
C MET A 527 -10.28 2.90 29.20
N GLY A 528 -9.39 2.24 29.94
CA GLY A 528 -9.58 0.91 30.49
C GLY A 528 -9.67 -0.17 29.41
N GLY A 529 -10.62 -1.08 29.55
CA GLY A 529 -10.80 -2.19 28.61
C GLY A 529 -9.71 -3.25 28.70
N THR A 530 -9.76 -4.20 27.76
CA THR A 530 -8.88 -5.38 27.71
C THR A 530 -7.40 -5.03 27.68
N MET A 531 -7.00 -3.96 26.98
CA MET A 531 -5.59 -3.55 26.89
C MET A 531 -5.19 -2.44 27.85
N GLY A 532 -6.07 -1.47 28.11
CA GLY A 532 -5.77 -0.36 29.04
C GLY A 532 -5.76 -0.80 30.51
N GLY A 533 -6.55 -1.83 30.86
CA GLY A 533 -6.59 -2.38 32.22
C GLY A 533 -7.25 -1.45 33.26
N ASP A 534 -6.80 -1.54 34.51
CA ASP A 534 -7.35 -0.72 35.60
C ASP A 534 -6.99 0.76 35.45
N ILE A 535 -8.01 1.62 35.50
CA ILE A 535 -7.83 3.08 35.42
C ILE A 535 -7.38 3.62 36.77
N ASP A 536 -6.30 4.43 36.75
CA ASP A 536 -5.82 5.14 37.94
C ASP A 536 -6.99 5.93 38.58
N PRO A 537 -7.33 5.69 39.86
CA PRO A 537 -8.40 6.42 40.54
C PRO A 537 -8.17 7.94 40.57
N ASN A 538 -6.92 8.39 40.44
CA ASN A 538 -6.53 9.79 40.39
C ASN A 538 -6.39 10.34 38.96
N PHE A 539 -6.73 9.57 37.92
CA PHE A 539 -6.78 10.06 36.55
C PHE A 539 -7.72 11.26 36.47
N SER A 540 -7.25 12.34 35.84
CA SER A 540 -8.03 13.57 35.60
C SER A 540 -8.21 13.78 34.11
N SER A 541 -7.11 13.97 33.39
CA SER A 541 -7.07 14.05 31.93
C SER A 541 -5.66 13.85 31.41
N ASP A 542 -5.53 13.35 30.19
CA ASP A 542 -4.27 13.32 29.44
C ASP A 542 -4.54 13.35 27.93
N SER A 543 -3.52 13.65 27.12
CA SER A 543 -3.66 13.76 25.66
C SER A 543 -2.64 12.92 24.91
N MET A 544 -3.10 12.30 23.82
CA MET A 544 -2.23 11.94 22.69
C MET A 544 -2.10 13.17 21.80
N GLU A 545 -0.86 13.54 21.46
CA GLU A 545 -0.55 14.70 20.61
C GLU A 545 -0.01 14.23 19.27
N ILE A 546 -0.57 14.75 18.17
CA ILE A 546 -0.21 14.37 16.80
C ILE A 546 0.15 15.63 16.03
N ASP A 547 1.35 15.64 15.44
CA ASP A 547 1.90 16.73 14.64
C ASP A 547 1.44 16.66 13.19
N PHE A 548 1.48 15.47 12.59
CA PHE A 548 0.93 15.26 11.25
C PHE A 548 0.51 13.82 11.01
N VAL A 549 -0.34 13.65 10.00
CA VAL A 549 -0.59 12.38 9.30
C VAL A 549 -0.32 12.60 7.83
N ARG A 550 0.51 11.78 7.20
CA ARG A 550 0.85 11.86 5.77
C ARG A 550 0.77 10.51 5.12
N VAL A 551 0.22 10.45 3.90
CA VAL A 551 0.11 9.24 3.09
C VAL A 551 0.75 9.48 1.73
N TYR A 552 1.60 8.54 1.31
CA TYR A 552 2.37 8.58 0.08
C TYR A 552 2.06 7.34 -0.77
N GLN A 553 1.95 7.52 -2.08
CA GLN A 553 1.75 6.43 -3.06
C GLN A 553 2.56 6.68 -4.33
#